data_AF-A0AAV0T2N0-F1
#
_entry.id   AF-A0AAV0T2N0-F1
#
_cell.length_a   1.000
_cell.length_b   1.000
_cell.length_c   1.000
_cell.angle_alpha   90.00
_cell.angle_beta   90.00
_cell.angle_gamma   90.00
#
_symmetry.space_group_name_H-M   'P 1'
#
loop_
_entity.id
_entity.type
_entity.pdbx_description
1 polymer ?
#
loop_
_entity_poly.entity_id
_entity_poly.type
_entity_poly.pdbx_seq_one_letter_code
_entity_poly.pdbx_strand_id
1 'polypeptide(L)'
;MADDDAVIRRRLLTRTSTVGQLGFKKCTETILTLVDILLDESVDAVTCKQELDALFWEMAQLEFEANKTEIWTYTCDRELEEYETLNAEIDTSIRKVTKDIEELKKSVFVEKRIRAYKEEYESIARVVNELPSRREVTAEIEHEKKRLEEATTEIEAVDKQLDLRTKQFALLMNTIQNLQATMSEDRAEEEKDDDEQQEDEEMEEDVESKDDVMQGEEGA
;
A
#
# COMPACT_ATOMS: atom_id res chain seq x y z
N MET A 1 14.02 56.52 26.05
CA MET A 1 14.25 55.20 25.41
C MET A 1 14.12 55.24 23.90
N ALA A 2 12.94 55.46 23.28
CA ALA A 2 12.85 55.55 21.81
C ALA A 2 13.62 56.76 21.21
N ASP A 3 13.67 57.87 21.94
CA ASP A 3 14.39 59.09 21.54
C ASP A 3 15.92 58.93 21.67
N ASP A 4 16.39 58.32 22.77
CA ASP A 4 17.81 58.02 22.98
C ASP A 4 18.35 57.07 21.92
N ASP A 5 17.56 56.09 21.50
CA ASP A 5 17.94 55.10 20.49
C ASP A 5 18.04 55.73 19.09
N ALA A 6 17.20 56.73 18.81
CA ALA A 6 17.29 57.54 17.59
C ALA A 6 18.52 58.46 17.61
N VAL A 7 18.85 59.05 18.77
CA VAL A 7 20.06 59.86 18.96
C VAL A 7 21.31 59.00 18.82
N ILE A 8 21.33 57.80 19.41
CA ILE A 8 22.46 56.85 19.32
C ILE A 8 22.63 56.34 17.88
N ARG A 9 21.54 55.97 17.19
CA ARG A 9 21.58 55.60 15.77
C ARG A 9 22.13 56.73 14.91
N ARG A 10 21.62 57.95 15.10
CA ARG A 10 22.10 59.13 14.37
C ARG A 10 23.60 59.31 14.57
N ARG A 11 24.08 59.24 15.83
CA ARG A 11 25.49 59.43 16.19
C ARG A 11 26.41 58.33 15.67
N LEU A 12 25.93 57.08 15.63
CA LEU A 12 26.64 55.93 15.07
C LEU A 12 26.71 55.99 13.55
N LEU A 13 25.59 56.32 12.89
CA LEU A 13 25.48 56.43 11.43
C LEU A 13 26.32 57.56 10.86
N THR A 14 26.38 58.71 11.54
CA THR A 14 27.17 59.86 11.07
C THR A 14 28.63 59.84 11.53
N ARG A 15 29.04 58.87 12.38
CA ARG A 15 30.31 58.89 13.12
C ARG A 15 30.63 60.28 13.71
N THR A 16 29.60 61.08 14.04
CA THR A 16 29.75 62.46 14.51
C THR A 16 30.09 62.44 15.99
N SER A 17 31.37 62.19 16.28
CA SER A 17 31.94 62.73 17.52
C SER A 17 32.28 64.22 17.34
N THR A 18 32.61 64.69 16.13
CA THR A 18 33.20 66.04 15.95
C THR A 18 32.95 66.75 14.62
N VAL A 19 32.12 66.24 13.70
CA VAL A 19 32.03 66.85 12.36
C VAL A 19 31.03 68.03 12.35
N GLY A 20 31.51 69.23 12.00
CA GLY A 20 30.71 70.42 11.69
C GLY A 20 30.39 71.37 12.87
N GLN A 21 30.03 70.84 14.05
CA GLN A 21 29.72 71.71 15.20
C GLN A 21 30.96 72.38 15.80
N LEU A 22 32.12 71.71 15.74
CA LEU A 22 33.36 72.26 16.28
C LEU A 22 33.94 73.34 15.35
N GLY A 23 33.90 73.14 14.04
CA GLY A 23 34.37 74.12 13.05
C GLY A 23 33.53 75.39 13.05
N PHE A 24 32.20 75.27 13.05
CA PHE A 24 31.31 76.45 13.07
C PHE A 24 31.47 77.26 14.36
N LYS A 25 31.55 76.57 15.51
CA LYS A 25 31.78 77.22 16.81
C LYS A 25 33.11 77.97 16.84
N LYS A 26 34.20 77.33 16.38
CA LYS A 26 35.53 77.96 16.31
C LYS A 26 35.56 79.18 15.40
N CYS A 27 34.96 79.07 14.20
CA CYS A 27 34.83 80.20 13.28
C CYS A 27 34.02 81.35 13.89
N THR A 28 32.95 81.04 14.64
CA THR A 28 32.17 82.07 15.34
C THR A 28 32.98 82.73 16.46
N GLU A 29 33.75 81.94 17.21
CA GLU A 29 34.66 82.45 18.26
C GLU A 29 35.73 83.38 17.66
N THR A 30 36.35 83.03 16.53
CA THR A 30 37.35 83.89 15.86
C THR A 30 36.75 85.14 15.22
N ILE A 31 35.50 85.09 14.76
CA ILE A 31 34.77 86.30 14.32
C ILE A 31 34.55 87.24 15.51
N LEU A 32 34.13 86.71 16.66
CA LEU A 32 33.89 87.52 17.86
C LEU A 32 35.19 88.16 18.37
N THR A 33 36.30 87.42 18.40
CA THR A 33 37.61 87.99 18.79
C THR A 33 38.07 89.09 17.84
N LEU A 34 37.86 88.92 16.53
CA LEU A 34 38.18 89.95 15.55
C LEU A 34 37.31 91.21 15.74
N VAL A 35 36.02 91.06 16.03
CA VAL A 35 35.11 92.19 16.31
C VAL A 35 35.53 92.94 17.57
N ASP A 36 35.88 92.23 18.64
CA ASP A 36 36.36 92.85 19.89
C ASP A 36 37.65 93.65 19.67
N ILE A 37 38.56 93.14 18.84
CA ILE A 37 39.82 93.80 18.48
C ILE A 37 39.59 95.03 17.60
N LEU A 38 38.63 94.99 16.67
CA LEU A 38 38.27 96.14 15.83
C LEU A 38 37.57 97.26 16.61
N LEU A 39 36.96 96.94 17.76
CA LEU A 39 36.32 97.92 18.65
C LEU A 39 37.32 98.58 19.62
N ASP A 40 38.52 98.04 19.76
CA ASP A 40 39.58 98.60 20.60
C ASP A 40 40.52 99.51 19.78
N GLU A 41 40.40 100.83 19.99
CA GLU A 41 41.20 101.85 19.29
C GLU A 41 42.71 101.79 19.62
N SER A 42 43.12 101.00 20.61
CA SER A 42 44.52 100.87 21.05
C SER A 42 45.31 99.76 20.32
N VAL A 43 44.64 98.94 19.50
CA VAL A 43 45.26 97.77 18.85
C VAL A 43 46.03 98.17 17.59
N ASP A 44 47.17 97.54 17.39
CA ASP A 44 48.02 97.74 16.22
C ASP A 44 47.47 97.05 14.96
N ALA A 45 47.72 97.67 13.81
CA ALA A 45 47.27 97.16 12.52
C ALA A 45 47.84 95.78 12.15
N VAL A 46 48.94 95.35 12.78
CA VAL A 46 49.57 94.03 12.53
C VAL A 46 48.78 92.93 13.23
N THR A 47 48.41 93.11 14.49
CA THR A 47 47.53 92.17 15.21
C THR A 47 46.15 92.05 14.56
N CYS A 48 45.54 93.17 14.13
CA CYS A 48 44.28 93.11 13.37
C CYS A 48 44.39 92.27 12.09
N LYS A 49 45.52 92.36 11.37
CA LYS A 49 45.76 91.55 10.17
C LYS A 49 45.95 90.07 10.49
N GLN A 50 46.65 89.74 11.57
CA GLN A 50 46.86 88.35 12.00
C GLN A 50 45.54 87.64 12.34
N GLU A 51 44.64 88.33 13.03
CA GLU A 51 43.31 87.78 13.38
C GLU A 51 42.40 87.64 12.16
N LEU A 52 42.52 88.55 11.19
CA LEU A 52 41.82 88.44 9.91
C LEU A 52 42.33 87.26 9.07
N ASP A 53 43.65 87.02 9.04
CA ASP A 53 44.24 85.85 8.41
C ASP A 53 43.82 84.54 9.13
N ALA A 54 43.71 84.57 10.46
CA ALA A 54 43.19 83.45 11.26
C ALA A 54 41.71 83.16 10.95
N LEU A 55 40.89 84.20 10.78
CA LEU A 55 39.50 84.04 10.35
C LEU A 55 39.40 83.37 8.97
N PHE A 56 40.20 83.80 7.99
CA PHE A 56 40.20 83.17 6.68
C PHE A 56 40.61 81.70 6.73
N TRP A 57 41.57 81.36 7.58
CA TRP A 57 41.96 79.98 7.81
C TRP A 57 40.81 79.13 8.38
N GLU A 58 40.12 79.63 9.40
CA GLU A 58 38.97 78.93 10.00
C GLU A 58 37.78 78.81 9.02
N MET A 59 37.55 79.83 8.17
CA MET A 59 36.54 79.76 7.12
C MET A 59 36.85 78.68 6.07
N ALA A 60 38.11 78.60 5.61
CA ALA A 60 38.54 77.57 4.66
C ALA A 60 38.42 76.16 5.27
N GLN A 61 38.73 76.03 6.56
CA GLN A 61 38.58 74.77 7.30
C GLN A 61 37.10 74.36 7.42
N LEU A 62 36.20 75.33 7.68
CA LEU A 62 34.76 75.10 7.76
C LEU A 62 34.19 74.65 6.40
N GLU A 63 34.62 75.29 5.30
CA GLU A 63 34.24 74.90 3.94
C GLU A 63 34.68 73.46 3.61
N PHE A 64 35.91 73.10 3.99
CA PHE A 64 36.40 71.73 3.82
C PHE A 64 35.58 70.71 4.62
N GLU A 65 35.22 71.03 5.87
CA GLU A 65 34.36 70.19 6.69
C GLU A 65 32.95 70.03 6.09
N ALA A 66 32.37 71.11 5.54
CA ALA A 66 31.08 71.08 4.87
C ALA A 66 31.10 70.15 3.64
N ASN A 67 32.09 70.31 2.76
CA ASN A 67 32.25 69.43 1.59
C ASN A 67 32.45 67.96 1.99
N LYS A 68 33.19 67.71 3.07
CA LYS A 68 33.36 66.36 3.61
C LYS A 68 32.03 65.77 4.10
N THR A 69 31.20 66.56 4.77
CA THR A 69 29.86 66.10 5.21
C THR A 69 28.94 65.80 4.05
N GLU A 70 28.99 66.59 2.97
CA GLU A 70 28.18 66.37 1.78
C GLU A 70 28.54 65.03 1.10
N ILE A 71 29.83 64.77 0.86
CA ILE A 71 30.30 63.50 0.28
C ILE A 71 29.93 62.31 1.18
N TRP A 72 30.04 62.49 2.50
CA TRP A 72 29.65 61.46 3.46
C TRP A 72 28.16 61.15 3.36
N THR A 73 27.29 62.16 3.39
CA THR A 73 25.84 61.98 3.24
C THR A 73 25.50 61.29 1.93
N TYR A 74 26.07 61.74 0.81
CA TYR A 74 25.90 61.10 -0.49
C TYR A 74 26.29 59.62 -0.48
N THR A 75 27.41 59.28 0.17
CA THR A 75 27.87 57.89 0.28
C THR A 75 26.93 57.05 1.14
N CYS A 76 26.45 57.60 2.27
CA CYS A 76 25.48 56.93 3.13
C CYS A 76 24.14 56.68 2.43
N ASP A 77 23.65 57.65 1.65
CA ASP A 77 22.40 57.51 0.90
C ASP A 77 22.52 56.36 -0.13
N ARG A 78 23.64 56.30 -0.85
CA ARG A 78 23.92 55.19 -1.77
C ARG A 78 24.02 53.84 -1.05
N GLU A 79 24.72 53.78 0.09
CA GLU A 79 24.81 52.54 0.88
C GLU A 79 23.43 52.09 1.37
N LEU A 80 22.55 53.01 1.77
CA LEU A 80 21.18 52.69 2.16
C LEU A 80 20.37 52.07 1.01
N GLU A 81 20.46 52.62 -0.20
CA GLU A 81 19.83 52.04 -1.39
C GLU A 81 20.36 50.63 -1.68
N GLU A 82 21.68 50.42 -1.58
CA GLU A 82 22.30 49.10 -1.73
C GLU A 82 21.78 48.10 -0.67
N TYR A 83 21.62 48.54 0.59
CA TYR A 83 21.04 47.68 1.64
C TYR A 83 19.56 47.37 1.40
N GLU A 84 18.76 48.31 0.90
CA GLU A 84 17.36 48.07 0.55
C GLU A 84 17.23 47.03 -0.58
N THR A 85 18.05 47.15 -1.63
CA THR A 85 18.06 46.18 -2.73
C THR A 85 18.51 44.80 -2.27
N LEU A 86 19.57 44.71 -1.45
CA LEU A 86 20.04 43.45 -0.88
C LEU A 86 18.97 42.81 0.02
N ASN A 87 18.28 43.59 0.83
CA ASN A 87 17.22 43.09 1.69
C ASN A 87 16.04 42.54 0.87
N ALA A 88 15.66 43.23 -0.22
CA ALA A 88 14.65 42.73 -1.14
C ALA A 88 15.07 41.41 -1.82
N GLU A 89 16.35 41.28 -2.22
CA GLU A 89 16.89 40.04 -2.77
C GLU A 89 16.81 38.90 -1.75
N ILE A 90 17.24 39.14 -0.50
CA ILE A 90 17.14 38.17 0.59
C ILE A 90 15.69 37.73 0.80
N ASP A 91 14.74 38.65 0.86
CA ASP A 91 13.32 38.33 1.02
C ASP A 91 12.78 37.48 -0.14
N THR A 92 13.18 37.78 -1.39
CA THR A 92 12.80 36.95 -2.54
C THR A 92 13.40 35.55 -2.48
N SER A 93 14.65 35.43 -2.06
CA SER A 93 15.34 34.15 -1.86
C SER A 93 14.65 33.32 -0.76
N ILE A 94 14.30 33.94 0.37
CA ILE A 94 13.57 33.29 1.46
C ILE A 94 12.21 32.78 0.97
N ARG A 95 11.45 33.59 0.22
CA ARG A 95 10.17 33.17 -0.34
C ARG A 95 10.32 31.98 -1.30
N LYS A 96 11.34 31.99 -2.15
CA LYS A 96 11.64 30.88 -3.07
C LYS A 96 11.95 29.60 -2.30
N VAL A 97 12.90 29.64 -1.36
CA VAL A 97 13.28 28.48 -0.55
C VAL A 97 12.10 27.96 0.27
N THR A 98 11.26 28.85 0.81
CA THR A 98 10.06 28.46 1.56
C THR A 98 9.09 27.68 0.67
N LYS A 99 8.87 28.14 -0.56
CA LYS A 99 8.03 27.44 -1.55
C LYS A 99 8.63 26.08 -1.92
N ASP A 100 9.94 26.02 -2.16
CA ASP A 100 10.63 24.76 -2.47
C ASP A 100 10.47 23.75 -1.32
N ILE A 101 10.60 24.19 -0.06
CA ILE A 101 10.36 23.35 1.12
C ILE A 101 8.94 22.79 1.15
N GLU A 102 7.93 23.60 0.82
CA GLU A 102 6.53 23.14 0.77
C GLU A 102 6.30 22.12 -0.33
N GLU A 103 6.92 22.29 -1.49
CA GLU A 103 6.87 21.33 -2.60
C GLU A 103 7.58 20.02 -2.23
N LEU A 104 8.77 20.08 -1.64
CA LEU A 104 9.49 18.90 -1.15
C LEU A 104 8.70 18.15 -0.08
N LYS A 105 8.02 18.86 0.85
CA LYS A 105 7.15 18.22 1.85
C LYS A 105 6.03 17.41 1.21
N LYS A 106 5.40 17.95 0.16
CA LYS A 106 4.35 17.22 -0.60
C LYS A 106 4.93 15.99 -1.30
N SER A 107 6.08 16.14 -1.95
CA SER A 107 6.77 15.02 -2.61
C SER A 107 7.12 13.91 -1.63
N VAL A 108 7.70 14.24 -0.47
CA VAL A 108 8.03 13.27 0.58
C VAL A 108 6.79 12.53 1.09
N PHE A 109 5.65 13.22 1.23
CA PHE A 109 4.40 12.56 1.64
C PHE A 109 3.93 11.54 0.60
N VAL A 110 3.99 11.89 -0.69
CA VAL A 110 3.64 10.99 -1.79
C VAL A 110 4.57 9.78 -1.82
N GLU A 111 5.87 9.98 -1.72
CA GLU A 111 6.86 8.90 -1.72
C GLU A 111 6.72 7.96 -0.51
N LYS A 112 6.42 8.51 0.68
CA LYS A 112 6.11 7.68 1.86
C LYS A 112 4.90 6.77 1.61
N ARG A 113 3.87 7.29 0.94
CA ARG A 113 2.69 6.50 0.59
C ARG A 113 3.01 5.42 -0.45
N ILE A 114 3.80 5.74 -1.47
CA ILE A 114 4.27 4.75 -2.46
C ILE A 114 5.09 3.65 -1.77
N ARG A 115 5.97 4.02 -0.84
CA ARG A 115 6.74 3.06 -0.06
C ARG A 115 5.84 2.14 0.77
N ALA A 116 4.85 2.68 1.47
CA ALA A 116 3.89 1.88 2.22
C ALA A 116 3.17 0.86 1.32
N TYR A 117 2.68 1.29 0.15
CA TYR A 117 2.08 0.36 -0.80
C TYR A 117 3.06 -0.70 -1.32
N LYS A 118 4.31 -0.34 -1.59
CA LYS A 118 5.34 -1.32 -1.98
C LYS A 118 5.59 -2.36 -0.89
N GLU A 119 5.68 -1.94 0.37
CA GLU A 119 5.85 -2.84 1.51
C GLU A 119 4.64 -3.77 1.67
N GLU A 120 3.41 -3.28 1.48
CA GLU A 120 2.18 -4.10 1.45
C GLU A 120 2.21 -5.12 0.30
N TYR A 121 2.58 -4.69 -0.91
CA TYR A 121 2.71 -5.57 -2.07
C TYR A 121 3.77 -6.65 -1.86
N GLU A 122 4.92 -6.31 -1.30
CA GLU A 122 5.97 -7.28 -0.97
C GLU A 122 5.52 -8.27 0.11
N SER A 123 4.73 -7.83 1.09
CA SER A 123 4.15 -8.70 2.10
C SER A 123 3.19 -9.72 1.47
N ILE A 124 2.29 -9.25 0.60
CA ILE A 124 1.35 -10.13 -0.11
C ILE A 124 2.10 -11.07 -1.05
N ALA A 125 3.09 -10.57 -1.80
CA ALA A 125 3.89 -11.37 -2.71
C ALA A 125 4.66 -12.48 -1.98
N ARG A 126 5.17 -12.22 -0.77
CA ARG A 126 5.78 -13.26 0.07
C ARG A 126 4.80 -14.40 0.37
N VAL A 127 3.60 -14.08 0.85
CA VAL A 127 2.56 -15.08 1.15
C VAL A 127 2.14 -15.83 -0.12
N VAL A 128 1.98 -15.14 -1.25
CA VAL A 128 1.61 -15.78 -2.52
C VAL A 128 2.70 -16.72 -3.03
N ASN A 129 3.98 -16.39 -2.83
CA ASN A 129 5.10 -17.23 -3.25
C ASN A 129 5.30 -18.48 -2.37
N GLU A 130 4.72 -18.52 -1.16
CA GLU A 130 4.69 -19.74 -0.34
C GLU A 130 3.69 -20.78 -0.90
N LEU A 131 2.70 -20.34 -1.69
CA LEU A 131 1.72 -21.22 -2.31
C LEU A 131 2.32 -21.91 -3.55
N PRO A 132 1.94 -23.18 -3.81
CA PRO A 132 2.39 -23.90 -5.00
C PRO A 132 1.98 -23.16 -6.27
N SER A 133 2.78 -23.32 -7.32
CA SER A 133 2.51 -22.66 -8.59
C SER A 133 1.14 -23.08 -9.11
N ARG A 134 0.37 -22.14 -9.64
CA ARG A 134 -0.94 -22.43 -10.24
C ARG A 134 -0.85 -23.56 -11.27
N ARG A 135 0.28 -23.64 -11.99
CA ARG A 135 0.53 -24.70 -12.98
C ARG A 135 0.65 -26.08 -12.35
N GLU A 136 1.33 -26.18 -11.21
CA GLU A 136 1.51 -27.44 -10.48
C GLU A 136 0.17 -27.91 -9.91
N VAL A 137 -0.57 -27.01 -9.26
CA VAL A 137 -1.91 -27.32 -8.75
C VAL A 137 -2.87 -27.76 -9.87
N THR A 138 -2.83 -27.10 -11.03
CA THR A 138 -3.67 -27.52 -12.17
C THR A 138 -3.28 -28.89 -12.72
N ALA A 139 -1.97 -29.21 -12.78
CA ALA A 139 -1.51 -30.50 -13.24
C ALA A 139 -1.91 -31.62 -12.26
N GLU A 140 -1.84 -31.36 -10.95
CA GLU A 140 -2.26 -32.31 -9.92
C GLU A 140 -3.78 -32.53 -9.93
N ILE A 141 -4.57 -31.47 -10.13
CA ILE A 141 -6.03 -31.59 -10.35
C ILE A 141 -6.33 -32.45 -11.57
N GLU A 142 -5.63 -32.26 -12.68
CA GLU A 142 -5.85 -33.02 -13.92
C GLU A 142 -5.46 -34.49 -13.75
N HIS A 143 -4.35 -34.76 -13.06
CA HIS A 143 -3.94 -36.11 -12.68
C HIS A 143 -4.97 -36.82 -11.80
N GLU A 144 -5.44 -36.17 -10.74
CA GLU A 144 -6.46 -36.75 -9.84
C GLU A 144 -7.80 -36.94 -10.54
N LYS A 145 -8.21 -36.02 -11.43
CA LYS A 145 -9.40 -36.22 -12.28
C LYS A 145 -9.29 -37.48 -13.13
N LYS A 146 -8.15 -37.69 -13.78
CA LYS A 146 -7.92 -38.87 -14.60
C LYS A 146 -8.00 -40.16 -13.77
N ARG A 147 -7.38 -40.17 -12.58
CA ARG A 147 -7.47 -41.31 -11.65
C ARG A 147 -8.90 -41.60 -11.22
N LEU A 148 -9.68 -40.54 -10.98
CA LEU A 148 -11.09 -40.67 -10.61
C LEU A 148 -11.92 -41.25 -11.76
N GLU A 149 -11.70 -40.77 -12.99
CA GLU A 149 -12.32 -41.35 -14.19
C GLU A 149 -11.96 -42.84 -14.35
N GLU A 150 -10.67 -43.20 -14.27
CA GLU A 150 -10.22 -44.60 -14.34
C GLU A 150 -10.91 -45.47 -13.27
N ALA A 151 -10.92 -45.02 -12.00
CA ALA A 151 -11.59 -45.74 -10.92
C ALA A 151 -13.11 -45.89 -11.17
N THR A 152 -13.79 -44.86 -11.68
CA THR A 152 -15.21 -44.96 -12.01
C THR A 152 -15.47 -45.97 -13.13
N THR A 153 -14.61 -46.01 -14.16
CA THR A 153 -14.75 -47.01 -15.23
C THR A 153 -14.49 -48.43 -14.75
N GLU A 154 -13.57 -48.63 -13.79
CA GLU A 154 -13.31 -49.93 -13.18
C GLU A 154 -14.50 -50.39 -12.32
N ILE A 155 -15.09 -49.48 -11.53
CA ILE A 155 -16.33 -49.75 -10.78
C ILE A 155 -17.45 -50.16 -11.74
N GLU A 156 -17.68 -49.40 -12.82
CA GLU A 156 -18.70 -49.75 -13.82
C GLU A 156 -18.43 -51.10 -14.49
N ALA A 157 -17.17 -51.46 -14.71
CA ALA A 157 -16.80 -52.75 -15.28
C ALA A 157 -17.07 -53.90 -14.30
N VAL A 158 -16.77 -53.72 -13.01
CA VAL A 158 -17.06 -54.68 -11.95
C VAL A 158 -18.57 -54.82 -11.77
N ASP A 159 -19.33 -53.73 -11.74
CA ASP A 159 -20.80 -53.76 -11.64
C ASP A 159 -21.42 -54.54 -12.80
N LYS A 160 -20.95 -54.33 -14.04
CA LYS A 160 -21.40 -55.13 -15.20
C LYS A 160 -21.09 -56.61 -15.06
N GLN A 161 -19.92 -56.97 -14.51
CA GLN A 161 -19.58 -58.37 -14.24
C GLN A 161 -20.47 -58.96 -13.15
N LEU A 162 -20.74 -58.20 -12.10
CA LEU A 162 -21.60 -58.63 -11.00
C LEU A 162 -23.04 -58.84 -11.50
N ASP A 163 -23.57 -57.94 -12.30
CA ASP A 163 -24.86 -58.09 -12.98
C ASP A 163 -24.94 -59.34 -13.85
N LEU A 164 -23.88 -59.62 -14.64
CA LEU A 164 -23.81 -60.83 -15.45
C LEU A 164 -23.83 -62.08 -14.57
N ARG A 165 -23.03 -62.10 -13.49
CA ARG A 165 -22.98 -63.22 -12.53
C ARG A 165 -24.33 -63.41 -11.84
N THR A 166 -25.00 -62.34 -11.43
CA THR A 166 -26.35 -62.39 -10.85
C THR A 166 -27.35 -62.99 -11.81
N LYS A 167 -27.32 -62.60 -13.10
CA LYS A 167 -28.16 -63.20 -14.15
C LYS A 167 -27.84 -64.68 -14.38
N GLN A 168 -26.57 -65.06 -14.41
CA GLN A 168 -26.13 -66.46 -14.53
C GLN A 168 -26.59 -67.29 -13.33
N PHE A 169 -26.49 -66.77 -12.11
CA PHE A 169 -26.99 -67.43 -10.90
C PHE A 169 -28.51 -67.59 -10.93
N ALA A 170 -29.25 -66.57 -11.39
CA ALA A 170 -30.70 -66.66 -11.54
C ALA A 170 -31.09 -67.72 -12.58
N LEU A 171 -30.37 -67.80 -13.71
CA LEU A 171 -30.58 -68.85 -14.72
C LEU A 171 -30.30 -70.24 -14.14
N LEU A 172 -29.16 -70.42 -13.45
CA LEU A 172 -28.82 -71.68 -12.81
C LEU A 172 -29.90 -72.10 -11.79
N MET A 173 -30.36 -71.17 -10.95
CA MET A 173 -31.42 -71.44 -9.98
C MET A 173 -32.72 -71.86 -10.68
N ASN A 174 -33.08 -71.22 -11.78
CA ASN A 174 -34.25 -71.61 -12.58
C ASN A 174 -34.07 -73.00 -13.22
N THR A 175 -32.88 -73.34 -13.73
CA THR A 175 -32.62 -74.69 -14.25
C THR A 175 -32.64 -75.76 -13.17
N ILE A 176 -32.18 -75.46 -11.95
CA ILE A 176 -32.29 -76.37 -10.80
C ILE A 176 -33.76 -76.56 -10.44
N GLN A 177 -34.55 -75.49 -10.38
CA GLN A 177 -35.99 -75.58 -10.12
C GLN A 177 -36.72 -76.38 -11.21
N ASN A 178 -36.37 -76.19 -12.49
CA ASN A 178 -36.96 -76.96 -13.59
C ASN A 178 -36.53 -78.43 -13.52
N LEU A 179 -35.25 -78.74 -13.24
CA LEU A 179 -34.80 -80.12 -13.06
C LEU A 179 -35.46 -80.78 -11.84
N GLN A 180 -35.67 -80.04 -10.75
CA GLN A 180 -36.44 -80.53 -9.60
C GLN A 180 -37.91 -80.77 -9.97
N ALA A 181 -38.49 -79.91 -10.79
CA ALA A 181 -39.85 -80.07 -11.31
C ALA A 181 -39.93 -81.31 -12.23
N THR A 182 -39.03 -81.46 -13.20
CA THR A 182 -38.96 -82.63 -14.07
C THR A 182 -38.70 -83.90 -13.28
N MET A 183 -37.78 -83.91 -12.31
CA MET A 183 -37.59 -85.08 -11.43
C MET A 183 -38.82 -85.39 -10.57
N SER A 184 -39.60 -84.37 -10.19
CA SER A 184 -40.86 -84.61 -9.48
C SER A 184 -41.97 -85.10 -10.41
N GLU A 185 -41.96 -84.69 -11.67
CA GLU A 185 -42.85 -85.17 -12.74
C GLU A 185 -42.48 -86.61 -13.14
N ASP A 186 -41.21 -86.90 -13.43
CA ASP A 186 -40.69 -88.24 -13.72
C ASP A 186 -41.00 -89.21 -12.57
N ARG A 187 -40.82 -88.79 -11.31
CA ARG A 187 -41.18 -89.61 -10.15
C ARG A 187 -42.69 -89.86 -10.06
N ALA A 188 -43.51 -88.91 -10.50
CA ALA A 188 -44.96 -89.06 -10.57
C ALA A 188 -45.43 -89.84 -11.81
N GLU A 189 -44.59 -90.01 -12.83
CA GLU A 189 -44.81 -90.87 -14.00
C GLU A 189 -44.33 -92.31 -13.73
N GLU A 190 -43.20 -92.51 -13.03
CA GLU A 190 -42.77 -93.83 -12.54
C GLU A 190 -43.79 -94.44 -11.55
N GLU A 191 -44.39 -93.63 -10.68
CA GLU A 191 -45.50 -94.07 -9.81
C GLU A 191 -46.77 -94.47 -10.61
N LYS A 192 -46.94 -94.00 -11.86
CA LYS A 192 -48.06 -94.39 -12.73
C LYS A 192 -47.74 -95.60 -13.59
N ASP A 193 -46.49 -95.74 -14.06
CA ASP A 193 -46.04 -96.92 -14.81
C ASP A 193 -45.94 -98.17 -13.90
N ASP A 194 -45.64 -98.01 -12.60
CA ASP A 194 -45.73 -99.09 -11.61
C ASP A 194 -47.19 -99.48 -11.26
N ASP A 195 -48.14 -98.55 -11.35
CA ASP A 195 -49.58 -98.84 -11.23
C ASP A 195 -50.12 -99.54 -12.50
N GLU A 196 -49.69 -99.14 -13.71
CA GLU A 196 -50.11 -99.77 -14.98
C GLU A 196 -49.51 -101.19 -15.17
N GLN A 197 -48.32 -101.48 -14.63
CA GLN A 197 -47.76 -102.85 -14.64
C GLN A 197 -48.36 -103.76 -13.55
N GLN A 198 -48.88 -103.22 -12.44
CA GLN A 198 -49.64 -103.99 -11.46
C GLN A 198 -51.06 -104.32 -11.95
N GLU A 199 -51.71 -103.44 -12.72
CA GLU A 199 -53.04 -103.71 -13.30
C GLU A 199 -53.02 -104.79 -14.42
N ASP A 200 -51.93 -104.92 -15.19
CA ASP A 200 -51.80 -105.96 -16.23
C ASP A 200 -51.40 -107.35 -15.68
N GLU A 201 -50.69 -107.45 -14.55
CA GLU A 201 -50.42 -108.74 -13.87
C GLU A 201 -51.57 -109.21 -12.95
N GLU A 202 -52.41 -108.31 -12.42
CA GLU A 202 -53.60 -108.69 -11.62
C GLU A 202 -54.80 -109.17 -12.47
N MET A 203 -54.82 -108.97 -13.80
CA MET A 203 -55.91 -109.43 -14.68
C MET A 203 -55.76 -110.86 -15.23
N GLU A 204 -54.68 -111.61 -14.93
CA GLU A 204 -54.57 -113.05 -15.25
C GLU A 204 -54.82 -114.01 -14.07
N GLU A 205 -54.96 -113.54 -12.82
CA GLU A 205 -55.21 -114.43 -11.64
C GLU A 205 -56.66 -114.47 -11.13
N ASP A 206 -57.63 -113.77 -11.76
CA ASP A 206 -59.01 -113.66 -11.27
C ASP A 206 -60.06 -114.45 -12.09
N VAL A 207 -59.66 -115.60 -12.66
CA VAL A 207 -60.59 -116.63 -13.20
C VAL A 207 -60.26 -118.02 -12.64
N GLU A 208 -60.20 -118.17 -11.32
CA GLU A 208 -60.46 -119.48 -10.71
C GLU A 208 -61.08 -119.35 -9.31
N SER A 209 -62.36 -119.74 -9.22
CA SER A 209 -63.02 -120.32 -8.04
C SER A 209 -63.53 -119.40 -6.90
N LYS A 210 -64.81 -119.02 -7.03
CA LYS A 210 -65.81 -118.92 -5.95
C LYS A 210 -67.12 -119.45 -6.53
N ASP A 211 -67.87 -120.39 -5.97
CA ASP A 211 -67.93 -121.02 -4.66
C ASP A 211 -68.67 -122.35 -4.84
N ASP A 212 -68.26 -123.41 -4.15
CA ASP A 212 -69.13 -124.56 -3.86
C ASP A 212 -68.82 -125.06 -2.44
N VAL A 213 -69.64 -124.63 -1.47
CA VAL A 213 -69.66 -125.19 -0.10
C VAL A 213 -71.10 -125.44 0.35
N MET A 214 -71.44 -126.72 0.28
CA MET A 214 -72.19 -127.57 1.23
C MET A 214 -73.63 -127.25 1.67
N GLN A 215 -74.51 -128.16 1.24
CA GLN A 215 -75.39 -129.03 2.04
C GLN A 215 -75.96 -128.53 3.40
N GLY A 216 -77.30 -128.51 3.46
CA GLY A 216 -78.06 -129.38 4.37
C GLY A 216 -78.84 -128.71 5.52
N GLU A 217 -80.18 -128.65 5.42
CA GLU A 217 -81.12 -129.27 6.37
C GLU A 217 -82.58 -129.11 5.92
N GLU A 218 -83.37 -130.16 6.14
CA GLU A 218 -84.78 -130.37 5.75
C GLU A 218 -85.78 -129.58 6.62
N GLY A 219 -87.00 -129.34 6.09
CA GLY A 219 -88.15 -128.96 6.89
C GLY A 219 -89.44 -128.65 6.13
N ALA A 220 -90.35 -129.64 6.09
CA ALA A 220 -91.81 -129.60 5.89
C ALA A 220 -92.42 -129.06 4.57
#